data_AF-A0A7C6UKY4-F1
#
_entry.id   AF-A0A7C6UKY4-F1
#
_cell.length_a   1.000
_cell.length_b   1.000
_cell.length_c   1.000
_cell.angle_alpha   90.00
_cell.angle_beta   90.00
_cell.angle_gamma   90.00
#
_symmetry.space_group_name_H-M   'P 1'
#
loop_
_entity.id
_entity.type
_entity.pdbx_description
1 polymer ?
#
loop_
_entity_poly.entity_id
_entity_poly.type
_entity_poly.pdbx_seq_one_letter_code
_entity_poly.pdbx_strand_id
1 'polypeptide(L)'
;MAFSYTYLFHNNTHILLNMENMGQGSLRLEFEIPTRGLLGYSSEFITDTKGEGIINSVFAGFTPYKGEIPHRSRGALVAWENGETTTYGLYNAQDRGTLFIGPQVPVYEGMIIGENSRPGDLDINVCKKKHVTNMRSAAADEALRLSPPKEMVLEKCLEFIEDDELVEITPKNIRMRKSLLSRQGRQKSRAR
;
A
#
# COMPACT_ATOMS: atom_id res chain seq x y z
N MET A 1 14.33 -24.09 12.94
CA MET A 1 13.11 -23.61 12.27
C MET A 1 13.56 -22.75 11.11
N ALA A 2 13.54 -23.29 9.90
CA ALA A 2 13.93 -22.57 8.68
C ALA A 2 12.72 -21.71 8.25
N PHE A 3 12.70 -20.45 8.64
CA PHE A 3 11.68 -19.50 8.18
C PHE A 3 12.28 -18.64 7.07
N SER A 4 11.84 -18.91 5.84
CA SER A 4 11.54 -17.95 4.75
C SER A 4 12.16 -16.54 4.77
N TYR A 5 13.49 -16.39 4.89
CA TYR A 5 14.18 -15.10 4.69
C TYR A 5 14.50 -14.80 3.20
N THR A 6 14.13 -15.69 2.28
CA THR A 6 14.61 -15.66 0.88
C THR A 6 13.93 -14.64 -0.04
N TYR A 7 12.81 -14.03 0.37
CA TYR A 7 12.10 -13.07 -0.48
C TYR A 7 12.53 -11.60 -0.26
N LEU A 8 13.04 -11.25 0.91
CA LEU A 8 13.36 -9.86 1.29
C LEU A 8 14.74 -9.37 0.85
N PHE A 9 15.61 -10.31 0.46
CA PHE A 9 17.03 -10.07 0.21
C PHE A 9 17.41 -10.28 -1.26
N HIS A 10 16.46 -10.01 -2.17
CA HIS A 10 16.60 -10.41 -3.58
C HIS A 10 17.61 -9.56 -4.39
N ASN A 11 18.07 -8.43 -3.84
CA ASN A 11 19.13 -7.63 -4.43
C ASN A 11 20.30 -7.60 -3.44
N ASN A 12 21.51 -7.93 -3.91
CA ASN A 12 22.80 -7.99 -3.18
C ASN A 12 23.26 -6.64 -2.57
N THR A 13 22.36 -5.86 -1.98
CA THR A 13 22.58 -4.49 -1.49
C THR A 13 22.92 -4.45 0.00
N HIS A 14 22.64 -5.53 0.73
CA HIS A 14 22.86 -5.64 2.17
C HIS A 14 23.97 -6.65 2.47
N ILE A 15 24.69 -6.42 3.56
CA ILE A 15 25.83 -7.24 3.98
C ILE A 15 25.60 -7.65 5.44
N LEU A 16 25.61 -8.96 5.71
CA LEU A 16 25.63 -9.47 7.08
C LEU A 16 27.02 -9.23 7.67
N LEU A 17 27.11 -8.42 8.72
CA LEU A 17 28.36 -8.09 9.40
C LEU A 17 28.64 -9.06 10.54
N ASN A 18 27.60 -9.41 11.31
CA ASN A 18 27.74 -10.26 12.49
C ASN A 18 26.47 -11.07 12.74
N MET A 19 26.65 -12.26 13.31
CA MET A 19 25.58 -13.16 13.73
C MET A 19 25.99 -13.78 15.07
N GLU A 20 25.21 -13.52 16.12
CA GLU A 20 25.48 -14.00 17.47
C GLU A 20 24.27 -14.73 18.03
N ASN A 21 24.46 -15.95 18.52
CA ASN A 21 23.43 -16.69 19.23
C ASN A 21 23.40 -16.22 20.69
N MET A 22 22.32 -15.54 21.08
CA MET A 22 22.15 -14.97 22.42
C MET A 22 21.71 -16.01 23.46
N GLY A 23 21.53 -17.27 23.05
CA GLY A 23 20.91 -18.31 23.88
C GLY A 23 19.39 -18.15 23.96
N GLN A 24 18.72 -19.10 24.62
CA GLN A 24 17.26 -19.10 24.84
C GLN A 24 16.41 -18.97 23.56
N GLY A 25 16.94 -19.37 22.40
CA GLY A 25 16.23 -19.31 21.12
C GLY A 25 16.27 -17.94 20.42
N SER A 26 17.06 -16.99 20.93
CA SER A 26 17.25 -15.67 20.32
C SER A 26 18.54 -15.58 19.50
N LEU A 27 18.46 -14.94 18.34
CA LEU A 27 19.58 -14.69 17.44
C LEU A 27 19.70 -13.19 17.20
N ARG A 28 20.89 -12.63 17.40
CA ARG A 28 21.23 -11.26 17.04
C ARG A 28 21.89 -11.23 15.67
N LEU A 29 21.40 -10.38 14.79
CA LEU A 29 21.94 -10.18 13.44
C LEU A 29 22.30 -8.70 13.27
N GLU A 30 23.48 -8.44 12.72
CA GLU A 30 23.93 -7.09 12.38
C GLU A 30 24.12 -6.99 10.87
N PHE A 31 23.45 -6.03 10.26
CA PHE A 31 23.48 -5.82 8.81
C PHE A 31 23.90 -4.39 8.49
N GLU A 32 24.64 -4.25 7.39
CA GLU A 32 24.77 -2.98 6.68
C GLU A 32 23.72 -2.93 5.56
N ILE A 33 22.78 -2.00 5.64
CA ILE A 33 21.65 -1.87 4.72
C ILE A 33 21.56 -0.42 4.23
N PRO A 34 21.39 -0.16 2.91
CA PRO A 34 21.14 1.19 2.43
C PRO A 34 19.83 1.72 3.02
N THR A 35 19.82 2.96 3.52
CA THR A 35 18.63 3.56 4.15
C THR A 35 17.38 3.47 3.29
N ARG A 36 17.52 3.60 1.96
CA ARG A 36 16.40 3.48 1.01
C ARG A 36 15.72 2.10 1.03
N GLY A 37 16.42 1.04 1.41
CA GLY A 37 15.87 -0.32 1.53
C GLY A 37 15.35 -0.66 2.92
N LEU A 38 15.57 0.22 3.90
CA LEU A 38 15.04 0.06 5.26
C LEU A 38 13.65 0.72 5.42
N LEU A 39 13.30 1.66 4.54
CA LEU A 39 11.97 2.28 4.53
C LEU A 39 10.90 1.21 4.30
N GLY A 40 9.87 1.16 5.15
CA GLY A 40 8.80 0.15 5.09
C GLY A 40 9.08 -1.14 5.88
N TYR A 41 10.36 -1.55 5.94
CA TYR A 41 10.77 -2.84 6.53
C TYR A 41 10.37 -3.02 8.00
N SER A 42 10.36 -1.96 8.80
CA SER A 42 9.99 -2.03 10.22
C SER A 42 8.61 -2.66 10.43
N SER A 43 7.65 -2.40 9.52
CA SER A 43 6.29 -2.92 9.63
C SER A 43 6.19 -4.41 9.28
N GLU A 44 6.96 -4.84 8.28
CA GLU A 44 7.07 -6.24 7.87
C GLU A 44 7.82 -7.05 8.92
N PHE A 45 8.93 -6.53 9.45
CA PHE A 45 9.70 -7.16 10.51
C PHE A 45 8.85 -7.48 11.75
N ILE A 46 8.02 -6.52 12.21
CA ILE A 46 7.10 -6.76 13.33
C ILE A 46 6.09 -7.86 12.99
N THR A 47 5.60 -7.89 11.75
CA THR A 47 4.65 -8.91 11.29
C THR A 47 5.29 -10.30 11.25
N ASP A 48 6.50 -10.41 10.68
CA ASP A 48 7.25 -11.65 10.54
C ASP A 48 7.68 -12.23 11.88
N THR A 49 8.11 -11.35 12.80
CA THR A 49 8.50 -11.73 14.15
C THR A 49 7.33 -11.87 15.11
N LYS A 50 6.10 -11.63 14.64
CA LYS A 50 4.87 -11.62 15.46
C LYS A 50 4.98 -10.72 16.70
N GLY A 51 5.75 -9.63 16.59
CA GLY A 51 5.98 -8.65 17.65
C GLY A 51 7.10 -8.98 18.63
N GLU A 52 7.76 -10.14 18.53
CA GLU A 52 8.85 -10.53 19.44
C GLU A 52 10.23 -9.98 18.98
N GLY A 53 10.32 -9.52 17.74
CA GLY A 53 11.56 -9.00 17.17
C GLY A 53 11.91 -7.61 17.66
N ILE A 54 13.20 -7.36 17.88
CA ILE A 54 13.73 -6.03 18.17
C ILE A 54 14.60 -5.60 16.98
N ILE A 55 14.28 -4.44 16.39
CA ILE A 55 15.07 -3.81 15.35
C ILE A 55 15.65 -2.50 15.86
N ASN A 56 16.94 -2.28 15.63
CA ASN A 56 17.63 -1.02 15.88
C ASN A 56 18.38 -0.62 14.62
N SER A 57 18.38 0.66 14.30
CA SER A 57 19.13 1.20 13.16
C SER A 57 19.96 2.39 13.59
N VAL A 58 21.18 2.47 13.05
CA VAL A 58 22.09 3.60 13.25
C VAL A 58 22.72 3.94 11.90
N PHE A 59 22.95 5.23 11.67
CA PHE A 59 23.62 5.68 10.45
C PHE A 59 25.08 5.24 10.45
N ALA A 60 25.46 4.40 9.48
CA ALA A 60 26.82 3.86 9.36
C ALA A 60 27.76 4.76 8.53
N GLY A 61 27.24 5.48 7.54
CA GLY A 61 28.03 6.31 6.64
C GLY A 61 27.46 6.36 5.22
N PHE A 62 28.15 7.06 4.34
CA PHE A 62 27.84 7.10 2.92
C PHE A 62 28.64 6.04 2.16
N THR A 63 27.98 5.31 1.27
CA THR A 63 28.59 4.30 0.41
C THR A 63 28.19 4.53 -1.05
N PRO A 64 28.93 3.96 -2.03
CA PRO A 64 28.56 4.04 -3.43
C PRO A 64 27.14 3.50 -3.67
N TYR A 65 26.47 4.07 -4.66
CA TYR A 65 25.11 3.70 -5.02
C TYR A 65 24.95 2.18 -5.26
N LYS A 66 24.12 1.53 -4.45
CA LYS A 66 23.89 0.08 -4.46
C LYS A 66 22.85 -0.39 -5.49
N GLY A 67 22.50 0.45 -6.47
CA GLY A 67 21.47 0.13 -7.48
C GLY A 67 20.07 0.63 -7.13
N GLU A 68 19.15 0.35 -8.05
CA GLU A 68 17.73 0.67 -7.90
C GLU A 68 17.06 -0.30 -6.93
N ILE A 69 16.16 0.25 -6.13
CA ILE A 69 15.32 -0.54 -5.24
C ILE A 69 14.01 -0.78 -5.97
N PRO A 70 13.49 -2.00 -5.93
CA PRO A 70 12.27 -2.32 -6.64
C PRO A 70 11.13 -1.42 -6.17
N HIS A 71 10.48 -0.78 -7.13
CA HIS A 71 9.22 -0.07 -6.92
C HIS A 71 8.07 -1.08 -6.80
N ARG A 72 6.88 -0.61 -6.42
CA ARG A 72 5.73 -1.52 -6.32
C ARG A 72 5.41 -2.12 -7.70
N SER A 73 5.07 -3.41 -7.73
CA SER A 73 4.70 -4.11 -8.96
C SER A 73 3.25 -3.88 -9.39
N ARG A 74 2.43 -3.30 -8.50
CA ARG A 74 0.98 -3.16 -8.63
C ARG A 74 0.57 -1.70 -8.73
N GLY A 75 -0.37 -1.39 -9.63
CA GLY A 75 -0.87 -0.03 -9.81
C GLY A 75 -1.80 0.42 -8.67
N ALA A 76 -2.18 1.70 -8.68
CA ALA A 76 -3.11 2.27 -7.71
C ALA A 76 -4.55 2.20 -8.23
N LEU A 77 -5.51 1.92 -7.34
CA LEU A 77 -6.92 2.21 -7.58
C LEU A 77 -7.17 3.67 -7.23
N VAL A 78 -7.62 4.46 -8.20
CA VAL A 78 -7.78 5.91 -8.07
C VAL A 78 -9.25 6.27 -8.20
N ALA A 79 -9.74 7.09 -7.27
CA ALA A 79 -11.10 7.62 -7.31
C ALA A 79 -11.28 8.48 -8.56
N TRP A 80 -12.30 8.13 -9.35
CA TRP A 80 -12.65 8.89 -10.54
C TRP A 80 -13.26 10.24 -10.18
N GLU A 81 -14.20 10.29 -9.24
CA GLU A 81 -14.99 11.49 -8.95
C GLU A 81 -15.00 11.86 -7.46
N ASN A 82 -15.43 13.09 -7.19
CA ASN A 82 -15.71 13.56 -5.84
C ASN A 82 -17.04 12.99 -5.35
N GLY A 83 -17.09 12.53 -4.11
CA GLY A 83 -18.32 12.04 -3.51
C GLY A 83 -18.08 11.24 -2.25
N GLU A 84 -19.08 10.46 -1.86
CA GLU A 84 -19.01 9.55 -0.73
C GLU A 84 -19.02 8.11 -1.25
N THR A 85 -18.17 7.24 -0.67
CA THR A 85 -18.10 5.84 -1.10
C THR A 85 -19.38 5.09 -0.75
N THR A 86 -19.85 4.26 -1.68
CA THR A 86 -21.01 3.40 -1.45
C THR A 86 -20.57 1.94 -1.39
N THR A 87 -21.32 1.12 -0.65
CA THR A 87 -21.06 -0.34 -0.60
C THR A 87 -21.09 -0.97 -1.99
N TYR A 88 -21.98 -0.50 -2.86
CA TYR A 88 -22.06 -0.98 -4.25
C TYR A 88 -20.85 -0.59 -5.08
N GLY A 89 -20.38 0.66 -4.98
CA GLY A 89 -19.18 1.11 -5.67
C GLY A 89 -17.94 0.35 -5.22
N LEU A 90 -17.77 0.19 -3.90
CA LEU A 90 -16.65 -0.55 -3.31
C LEU A 90 -16.68 -2.04 -3.63
N TYR A 91 -17.86 -2.67 -3.66
CA TYR A 91 -17.99 -4.08 -4.00
C TYR A 91 -17.49 -4.38 -5.43
N ASN A 92 -17.71 -3.47 -6.38
CA ASN A 92 -17.16 -3.61 -7.72
C ASN A 92 -15.64 -3.31 -7.76
N ALA A 93 -15.15 -2.49 -6.85
CA ALA A 93 -13.74 -2.10 -6.79
C ALA A 93 -12.84 -3.15 -6.13
N GLN A 94 -13.34 -3.89 -5.13
CA GLN A 94 -12.56 -4.97 -4.48
C GLN A 94 -12.23 -6.12 -5.45
N ASP A 95 -13.04 -6.36 -6.47
CA ASP A 95 -12.72 -7.34 -7.53
C ASP A 95 -11.51 -6.91 -8.38
N ARG A 96 -11.14 -5.61 -8.33
CA ARG A 96 -9.99 -5.06 -9.03
C ARG A 96 -8.74 -5.01 -8.15
N GLY A 97 -8.86 -5.18 -6.84
CA GLY A 97 -7.73 -5.24 -5.93
C GLY A 97 -8.08 -4.92 -4.48
N THR A 98 -7.07 -4.58 -3.68
CA THR A 98 -7.25 -4.39 -2.23
C THR A 98 -7.64 -2.95 -1.93
N LEU A 99 -8.75 -2.75 -1.22
CA LEU A 99 -9.23 -1.42 -0.83
C LEU A 99 -8.52 -0.91 0.42
N PHE A 100 -8.30 0.40 0.50
CA PHE A 100 -7.75 1.09 1.68
C PHE A 100 -8.82 1.82 2.49
N ILE A 101 -10.03 1.94 1.95
CA ILE A 101 -11.13 2.67 2.55
C ILE A 101 -12.41 1.83 2.58
N GLY A 102 -13.25 2.10 3.57
CA GLY A 102 -14.58 1.51 3.73
C GLY A 102 -15.70 2.33 3.08
N PRO A 103 -16.96 1.90 3.28
CA PRO A 103 -18.13 2.65 2.86
C PRO A 103 -18.28 3.96 3.67
N GLN A 104 -19.03 4.92 3.14
CA GLN A 104 -19.33 6.21 3.79
C GLN A 104 -18.10 7.09 4.02
N VAL A 105 -17.05 6.89 3.23
CA VAL A 105 -15.82 7.70 3.27
C VAL A 105 -15.90 8.79 2.18
N PRO A 106 -15.69 10.07 2.52
CA PRO A 106 -15.61 11.13 1.52
C PRO A 106 -14.31 11.00 0.72
N VAL A 107 -14.44 10.95 -0.60
CA VAL A 107 -13.34 10.82 -1.57
C VAL A 107 -13.38 11.97 -2.57
N TYR A 108 -12.23 12.23 -3.20
CA TYR A 108 -12.08 13.22 -4.26
C TYR A 108 -11.37 12.63 -5.47
N GLU A 109 -11.59 13.21 -6.66
CA GLU A 109 -10.93 12.82 -7.91
C GLU A 109 -9.42 12.79 -7.73
N GLY A 110 -8.79 11.69 -8.10
CA GLY A 110 -7.34 11.50 -7.97
C GLY A 110 -6.88 11.01 -6.60
N MET A 111 -7.78 10.83 -5.62
CA MET A 111 -7.48 10.15 -4.37
C MET A 111 -7.20 8.66 -4.63
N ILE A 112 -6.14 8.11 -4.03
CA ILE A 112 -5.85 6.68 -4.07
C ILE A 112 -6.70 5.99 -3.00
N ILE A 113 -7.44 4.97 -3.42
CA ILE A 113 -8.42 4.28 -2.59
C ILE A 113 -8.12 2.78 -2.42
N GLY A 114 -7.06 2.29 -3.08
CA GLY A 114 -6.65 0.90 -3.02
C GLY A 114 -5.44 0.59 -3.90
N GLU A 115 -5.02 -0.67 -3.83
CA GLU A 115 -4.00 -1.28 -4.69
C GLU A 115 -4.69 -2.09 -5.78
N ASN A 116 -4.28 -1.91 -7.03
CA ASN A 116 -4.74 -2.68 -8.16
C ASN A 116 -4.09 -4.08 -8.16
N SER A 117 -4.86 -5.11 -8.48
CA SER A 117 -4.35 -6.49 -8.66
C SER A 117 -3.36 -6.63 -9.82
N ARG A 118 -3.31 -5.65 -10.73
CA ARG A 118 -2.45 -5.62 -11.92
C ARG A 118 -1.49 -4.42 -11.92
N PRO A 119 -0.41 -4.49 -12.71
CA PRO A 119 0.40 -3.31 -13.00
C PRO A 119 -0.44 -2.20 -13.66
N GLY A 120 -0.09 -0.95 -13.36
CA GLY A 120 -0.74 0.24 -13.92
C GLY A 120 -1.99 0.69 -13.16
N ASP A 121 -2.14 2.01 -13.04
CA ASP A 121 -3.24 2.60 -12.28
C ASP A 121 -4.58 2.43 -12.98
N LEU A 122 -5.63 2.26 -12.18
CA LEU A 122 -7.01 2.12 -12.64
C LEU A 122 -7.89 3.17 -11.97
N ASP A 123 -8.48 4.05 -12.78
CA ASP A 123 -9.53 4.96 -12.31
C ASP A 123 -10.84 4.18 -12.16
N ILE A 124 -11.47 4.29 -10.98
CA ILE A 124 -12.70 3.58 -10.67
C ILE A 124 -13.69 4.50 -9.95
N ASN A 125 -14.97 4.33 -10.26
CA ASN A 125 -16.05 5.05 -9.59
C ASN A 125 -16.56 4.22 -8.40
N VAL A 126 -16.26 4.70 -7.19
CA VAL A 126 -16.72 4.12 -5.91
C VAL A 126 -17.91 4.85 -5.30
N CYS A 127 -18.36 5.95 -5.91
CA CYS A 127 -19.53 6.73 -5.50
C CYS A 127 -20.82 6.27 -6.21
N LYS A 128 -20.71 5.35 -7.18
CA LYS A 128 -21.84 4.83 -7.96
C LYS A 128 -22.89 4.18 -7.06
N LYS A 129 -24.15 4.56 -7.25
CA LYS A 129 -25.31 3.94 -6.59
C LYS A 129 -25.89 2.82 -7.47
N LYS A 130 -26.46 1.78 -6.84
CA LYS A 130 -27.19 0.70 -7.53
C LYS A 130 -28.39 1.32 -8.25
N HIS A 131 -28.52 1.06 -9.56
CA HIS A 131 -29.71 1.50 -10.30
C HIS A 131 -30.87 0.56 -9.93
N VAL A 132 -31.84 1.06 -9.17
CA VAL A 132 -32.97 0.27 -8.69
C VAL A 132 -34.01 0.17 -9.79
N THR A 133 -33.82 -0.75 -10.74
CA THR A 133 -34.76 -0.92 -11.86
C THR A 133 -35.77 -2.05 -11.61
N ASN A 134 -35.57 -2.93 -10.62
CA ASN A 134 -36.49 -4.04 -10.34
C ASN A 134 -36.69 -4.29 -8.83
N MET A 135 -37.81 -3.81 -8.31
CA MET A 135 -38.30 -3.95 -6.93
C MET A 135 -38.63 -5.41 -6.51
N ARG A 136 -38.50 -6.39 -7.43
CA ARG A 136 -38.76 -7.82 -7.21
C ARG A 136 -37.59 -8.62 -6.60
N SER A 137 -36.45 -7.98 -6.36
CA SER A 137 -35.23 -8.62 -5.84
C SER A 137 -34.90 -8.24 -4.39
N ALA A 138 -35.89 -7.76 -3.62
CA ALA A 138 -35.72 -7.39 -2.21
C ALA A 138 -35.26 -8.57 -1.30
N ALA A 139 -35.44 -9.82 -1.75
CA ALA A 139 -34.95 -11.01 -1.04
C ALA A 139 -33.53 -11.44 -1.46
N ALA A 140 -32.99 -10.87 -2.56
CA ALA A 140 -31.62 -11.05 -3.03
C ALA A 140 -30.76 -9.79 -2.78
N ASP A 141 -31.19 -8.91 -1.88
CA ASP A 141 -30.29 -7.98 -1.16
C ASP A 141 -29.47 -8.77 -0.12
N GLU A 142 -29.00 -9.95 -0.51
CA GLU A 142 -27.95 -10.69 0.16
C GLU A 142 -26.76 -9.73 0.30
N ALA A 143 -26.44 -9.42 1.56
CA ALA A 143 -25.52 -8.38 1.96
C ALA A 143 -24.26 -8.38 1.08
N LEU A 144 -24.07 -7.32 0.30
CA LEU A 144 -22.81 -7.09 -0.40
C LEU A 144 -21.69 -7.08 0.65
N ARG A 145 -20.95 -8.18 0.73
CA ARG A 145 -19.86 -8.35 1.70
C ARG A 145 -18.63 -7.67 1.14
N LEU A 146 -18.16 -6.66 1.86
CA LEU A 146 -16.89 -6.02 1.60
C LEU A 146 -15.79 -6.74 2.36
N SER A 147 -14.67 -6.97 1.70
CA SER A 147 -13.44 -7.31 2.40
C SER A 147 -13.03 -6.13 3.30
N PRO A 148 -12.56 -6.38 4.54
CA PRO A 148 -12.04 -5.32 5.39
C PRO A 148 -10.95 -4.52 4.65
N PRO A 149 -11.00 -3.18 4.67
CA PRO A 149 -9.98 -2.38 4.02
C PRO A 149 -8.62 -2.58 4.70
N LYS A 150 -7.55 -2.58 3.90
CA LYS A 150 -6.18 -2.59 4.40
C LYS A 150 -5.88 -1.23 5.05
N GLU A 151 -5.57 -1.25 6.33
CA GLU A 151 -5.20 -0.05 7.07
C GLU A 151 -3.82 0.45 6.64
N MET A 152 -3.77 1.73 6.25
CA MET A 152 -2.59 2.40 5.71
C MET A 152 -2.11 3.48 6.70
N VAL A 153 -1.17 3.10 7.57
CA VAL A 153 -0.42 4.03 8.44
C VAL A 153 0.61 4.83 7.64
N LEU A 154 1.18 5.88 8.22
CA LEU A 154 2.09 6.79 7.53
C LEU A 154 3.24 6.06 6.83
N GLU A 155 3.88 5.12 7.52
CA GLU A 155 5.00 4.35 7.01
C GLU A 155 4.60 3.53 5.78
N LYS A 156 3.43 2.86 5.84
CA LYS A 156 2.89 2.10 4.71
C LYS A 156 2.49 2.99 3.55
N CYS A 157 2.00 4.20 3.82
CA CYS A 157 1.70 5.18 2.79
C CYS A 157 2.98 5.67 2.09
N LEU A 158 4.04 5.96 2.84
CA LEU A 158 5.33 6.39 2.31
C LEU A 158 6.03 5.31 1.49
N GLU A 159 5.87 4.05 1.88
CA GLU A 159 6.35 2.90 1.11
C GLU A 159 5.54 2.67 -0.17
N PHE A 160 4.24 3.01 -0.16
CA PHE A 160 3.34 2.74 -1.27
C PHE A 160 3.42 3.78 -2.41
N ILE A 161 3.64 5.06 -2.09
CA ILE A 161 3.57 6.13 -3.09
C ILE A 161 4.70 6.08 -4.11
N GLU A 162 4.38 6.44 -5.35
CA GLU A 162 5.32 6.64 -6.45
C GLU A 162 5.65 8.13 -6.67
N ASP A 163 6.59 8.42 -7.57
CA ASP A 163 7.03 9.78 -7.90
C ASP A 163 5.89 10.73 -8.35
N ASP A 164 4.82 10.18 -8.95
CA ASP A 164 3.65 10.95 -9.38
C ASP A 164 2.53 11.00 -8.32
N GLU A 165 2.83 10.64 -7.08
CA GLU A 165 1.91 10.51 -5.96
C GLU A 165 2.37 11.28 -4.72
N LEU A 166 1.42 11.62 -3.85
CA LEU A 166 1.64 12.39 -2.63
C LEU A 166 0.85 11.79 -1.47
N VAL A 167 1.42 11.87 -0.27
CA VAL A 167 0.71 11.62 0.99
C VAL A 167 0.18 12.94 1.54
N GLU A 168 -1.14 13.08 1.62
CA GLU A 168 -1.82 14.17 2.31
C GLU A 168 -1.95 13.82 3.79
N ILE A 169 -1.35 14.63 4.65
CA ILE A 169 -1.36 14.42 6.10
C ILE A 169 -2.14 15.55 6.76
N THR A 170 -3.13 15.16 7.56
CA THR A 170 -3.87 16.05 8.45
C THR A 170 -3.90 15.43 9.85
N PRO A 171 -4.18 16.20 10.92
CA PRO A 171 -4.25 15.65 12.27
C PRO A 171 -5.27 14.51 12.45
N LYS A 172 -6.26 14.40 11.55
CA LYS A 172 -7.34 13.40 11.64
C LYS A 172 -7.22 12.28 10.61
N ASN A 173 -6.52 12.52 9.50
CA ASN A 173 -6.50 11.61 8.36
C ASN A 173 -5.15 11.62 7.67
N ILE A 174 -4.73 10.44 7.23
CA ILE A 174 -3.64 10.24 6.28
C ILE A 174 -4.30 9.70 5.00
N ARG A 175 -4.03 10.36 3.87
CA ARG A 175 -4.57 9.99 2.56
C ARG A 175 -3.46 9.96 1.53
N MET A 176 -3.66 9.19 0.48
CA MET A 176 -2.77 9.16 -0.67
C MET A 176 -3.52 9.69 -1.89
N ARG A 177 -2.81 10.38 -2.78
CA ARG A 177 -3.39 10.98 -3.99
C ARG A 177 -2.37 11.06 -5.11
N LYS A 178 -2.84 11.20 -6.34
CA LYS A 178 -2.00 11.60 -7.46
C LYS A 178 -1.60 13.08 -7.34
N SER A 179 -0.40 13.40 -7.81
CA SER A 179 0.07 14.78 -7.98
C SER A 179 -0.85 15.53 -8.96
N LEU A 180 -1.14 14.92 -10.11
CA LEU A 180 -2.17 15.37 -11.04
C LEU A 180 -3.51 14.69 -10.71
N LEU A 181 -4.43 15.44 -10.10
CA LEU A 181 -5.74 14.90 -9.74
C LEU A 181 -6.55 14.47 -10.96
N SER A 182 -6.68 15.40 -11.92
CA SER A 182 -7.55 15.23 -13.08
C SER A 182 -7.15 14.00 -13.89
N ARG A 183 -8.12 13.11 -14.14
CA ARG A 183 -7.93 11.95 -15.01
C ARG A 183 -7.45 12.35 -16.40
N GLN A 184 -8.05 13.38 -16.99
CA GLN A 184 -7.65 13.88 -18.31
C GLN A 184 -6.22 14.45 -18.27
N GLY A 185 -5.86 15.13 -17.18
CA GLY A 185 -4.50 15.62 -16.96
C GLY A 185 -3.47 14.49 -16.94
N ARG A 186 -3.74 13.41 -16.20
CA ARG A 186 -2.88 12.22 -16.13
C ARG A 186 -2.75 11.48 -17.46
N GLN A 187 -3.84 11.37 -18.23
CA GLN A 187 -3.78 10.76 -19.56
C GLN A 187 -2.91 11.58 -20.52
N LYS A 188 -3.03 12.91 -20.49
CA LYS A 188 -2.20 13.80 -21.30
C LYS A 188 -0.73 13.77 -20.90
N SER A 189 -0.42 13.70 -19.60
CA SER A 189 0.96 13.63 -19.12
C SER A 189 1.65 12.32 -19.49
N ARG A 190 0.91 11.20 -19.51
CA ARG A 190 1.43 9.88 -19.94
C ARG A 190 1.65 9.76 -21.46
N ALA A 191 0.95 10.58 -22.24
CA ALA A 191 1.04 10.58 -23.70
C ALA A 191 2.16 11.48 -24.26
N ARG A 192 2.81 12.27 -23.39
CA ARG A 192 3.99 13.07 -23.72
C ARG A 192 5.25 12.30 -23.37
#